data_AF-A0A922I6Q3-F1
#
_entry.id   AF-A0A922I6Q3-F1
#
_cell.length_a   1.000
_cell.length_b   1.000
_cell.length_c   1.000
_cell.angle_alpha   90.00
_cell.angle_beta   90.00
_cell.angle_gamma   90.00
#
_symmetry.space_group_name_H-M   'P 1'
#
loop_
_entity.id
_entity.type
_entity.pdbx_description
1 polymer ?
#
loop_
_entity_poly.entity_id
_entity_poly.type
_entity_poly.pdbx_seq_one_letter_code
_entity_poly.pdbx_strand_id
1 'polypeptide(L)' 'MIIRRFSEPGDVEKTYDAVMKSDGLNHTRMLAQQHADEAARQISNLRDTPEKQALLTLCDMVLNRKK' A
#
# COMPACT_ATOMS: atom_id res chain seq x y z
N MET A 1 -6.15 7.72 13.43
CA MET A 1 -5.16 6.99 14.24
C MET A 1 -5.67 5.56 14.39
N ILE A 2 -4.87 4.51 14.09
CA ILE A 2 -5.31 3.12 14.31
C ILE A 2 -5.27 2.89 15.83
N ILE A 3 -6.42 2.60 16.43
CA ILE A 3 -6.51 2.27 17.85
C ILE A 3 -5.86 0.91 18.06
N ARG A 4 -4.71 0.89 18.71
CA ARG A 4 -3.98 -0.35 19.04
C ARG A 4 -4.54 -0.90 20.35
N ARG A 5 -5.17 -2.07 20.31
CA ARG A 5 -5.71 -2.77 21.49
C ARG A 5 -4.66 -3.64 22.17
N PHE A 6 -3.48 -3.09 22.40
CA PHE A 6 -2.41 -3.77 23.15
C PHE A 6 -2.55 -3.39 24.62
N SER A 7 -2.64 -4.37 25.50
CA SER A 7 -2.89 -4.18 26.94
C SER A 7 -1.85 -4.85 27.82
N GLU A 8 -1.22 -5.92 27.34
CA GLU A 8 -0.25 -6.71 28.11
C GLU A 8 1.19 -6.53 27.58
N PRO A 9 2.22 -6.66 28.44
CA PRO A 9 3.60 -6.75 28.00
C PRO A 9 3.77 -7.90 26.98
N GLY A 10 4.42 -7.63 25.85
CA GLY A 10 4.67 -8.62 24.80
C GLY A 10 3.60 -8.67 23.69
N ASP A 11 2.52 -7.90 23.78
CA ASP A 11 1.45 -7.91 22.76
C ASP A 11 1.95 -7.46 21.37
N VAL A 12 2.88 -6.51 21.34
CA VAL A 12 3.46 -5.99 20.08
C VAL A 12 4.27 -7.08 19.39
N GLU A 13 5.14 -7.77 20.14
CA GLU A 13 6.01 -8.83 19.66
C GLU A 13 5.19 -10.03 19.16
N LYS A 14 4.20 -10.48 19.94
CA LYS A 14 3.30 -11.56 19.54
C LYS A 14 2.49 -11.20 18.29
N THR A 15 2.01 -9.97 18.20
CA THR A 15 1.25 -9.50 17.03
C THR A 15 2.16 -9.39 15.81
N TYR A 16 3.40 -8.92 15.97
CA TYR A 16 4.38 -8.88 14.91
C TYR A 16 4.68 -10.27 14.37
N ASP A 17 4.94 -11.24 15.26
CA ASP A 17 5.17 -12.64 14.88
C ASP A 17 3.95 -13.24 14.16
N ALA A 18 2.74 -12.95 14.64
CA ALA A 18 1.51 -13.39 14.01
C ALA A 18 1.35 -12.80 12.60
N VAL A 19 1.67 -11.51 12.41
CA VAL A 19 1.64 -10.85 11.10
C VAL A 19 2.67 -11.48 10.16
N MET A 20 3.90 -11.73 10.63
CA MET A 20 4.98 -12.32 9.81
C MET A 20 4.70 -13.77 9.42
N LYS A 21 3.99 -14.52 10.26
CA LYS A 21 3.54 -15.90 9.96
C LYS A 21 2.28 -15.95 9.10
N SER A 22 1.61 -14.82 8.89
CA SER A 22 0.41 -14.72 8.06
C SER A 22 0.74 -14.26 6.64
N ASP A 23 -0.19 -14.48 5.70
CA ASP A 23 -0.14 -13.87 4.36
C ASP A 23 -0.63 -12.41 4.32
N GLY A 24 -0.90 -11.79 5.47
CA GLY A 24 -1.50 -10.46 5.54
C GLY A 24 -0.68 -9.36 4.84
N LEU A 25 0.65 -9.45 4.89
CA LEU A 25 1.54 -8.50 4.20
C LEU A 25 1.42 -8.64 2.67
N ASN A 26 1.42 -9.87 2.17
CA ASN A 26 1.27 -10.16 0.74
C ASN A 26 -0.10 -9.72 0.23
N HIS A 27 -1.18 -10.06 0.95
CA HIS A 27 -2.54 -9.63 0.61
C HIS A 27 -2.67 -8.11 0.60
N THR A 28 -2.12 -7.40 1.60
CA THR A 28 -2.17 -5.94 1.64
C THR A 28 -1.37 -5.32 0.49
N ARG A 29 -0.21 -5.89 0.13
CA ARG A 29 0.57 -5.44 -1.03
C ARG A 29 -0.19 -5.66 -2.34
N MET A 30 -0.83 -6.81 -2.51
CA MET A 30 -1.64 -7.12 -3.69
C MET A 30 -2.83 -6.16 -3.83
N LEU A 31 -3.55 -5.88 -2.73
CA LEU A 31 -4.66 -4.94 -2.76
C LEU A 31 -4.19 -3.51 -3.10
N ALA A 32 -3.05 -3.07 -2.56
CA ALA A 32 -2.45 -1.79 -2.92
C ALA A 32 -2.09 -1.73 -4.42
N GLN A 33 -1.52 -2.81 -4.98
CA GLN A 33 -1.22 -2.92 -6.40
C GLN A 33 -2.49 -2.79 -7.26
N GLN A 34 -3.56 -3.51 -6.91
CA GLN A 34 -4.83 -3.44 -7.64
C GLN A 34 -5.40 -2.02 -7.71
N HIS A 35 -5.32 -1.27 -6.60
CA HIS A 35 -5.76 0.12 -6.57
C HIS A 35 -4.87 1.04 -7.40
N ALA A 36 -3.55 0.85 -7.38
CA ALA A 36 -2.61 1.62 -8.20
C ALA A 36 -2.80 1.33 -9.70
N ASP A 37 -3.04 0.07 -10.07
CA ASP A 37 -3.30 -0.35 -11.45
C ASP A 37 -4.61 0.25 -11.98
N GLU A 38 -5.67 0.24 -11.17
CA GLU A 38 -6.93 0.91 -11.52
C GLU A 38 -6.73 2.42 -11.67
N ALA A 39 -6.03 3.08 -10.75
CA ALA A 39 -5.73 4.50 -10.88
C ALA A 39 -4.98 4.80 -12.20
N ALA A 40 -3.94 4.03 -12.51
CA ALA A 40 -3.18 4.18 -13.74
C ALA A 40 -4.05 3.96 -14.99
N ARG A 41 -4.95 2.97 -14.97
CA ARG A 41 -5.91 2.72 -16.05
C ARG A 41 -6.82 3.92 -16.29
N GLN A 42 -7.35 4.55 -15.24
CA GLN A 42 -8.21 5.73 -15.37
C GLN A 42 -7.43 6.96 -15.86
N ILE A 43 -6.22 7.19 -15.33
CA ILE A 43 -5.33 8.29 -15.74
C ILE A 43 -4.93 8.16 -17.21
N SER A 44 -4.79 6.93 -17.72
CA SER A 44 -4.38 6.68 -19.10
C SER A 44 -5.33 7.27 -20.15
N ASN A 45 -6.60 7.51 -19.78
CA ASN A 45 -7.61 8.13 -20.64
C ASN A 45 -7.46 9.66 -20.78
N LEU A 46 -6.60 10.30 -19.99
CA LEU A 46 -6.35 11.74 -20.06
C LEU A 46 -5.47 12.10 -21.27
N ARG A 47 -5.53 13.37 -21.70
CA ARG A 47 -4.62 13.91 -22.72
C ARG A 47 -3.17 13.73 -22.26
N ASP A 48 -2.28 13.44 -23.20
CA ASP A 48 -0.85 13.35 -22.93
C ASP A 48 -0.29 14.73 -22.54
N THR A 49 0.00 14.87 -21.26
CA THR A 49 0.64 16.04 -20.66
C THR A 49 1.68 15.60 -19.63
N PRO A 50 2.62 16.48 -19.24
CA PRO A 50 3.56 16.20 -18.15
C PRO A 50 2.86 15.83 -16.85
N GLU A 51 1.70 16.44 -16.56
CA GLU A 51 0.91 16.18 -15.36
C GLU A 51 0.30 14.77 -15.37
N LYS A 52 -0.20 14.30 -16.53
CA LYS A 52 -0.62 12.90 -16.69
C LYS A 52 0.52 11.95 -16.36
N GLN A 53 1.71 12.21 -16.90
CA GLN A 53 2.89 11.38 -16.65
C GLN A 53 3.28 11.39 -15.16
N ALA A 54 3.20 12.55 -14.50
CA ALA A 54 3.46 12.66 -13.06
C ALA A 54 2.46 11.85 -12.22
N LEU A 55 1.16 11.84 -12.60
CA LEU A 55 0.14 11.03 -11.94
C LEU A 55 0.40 9.52 -12.10
N LEU A 56 0.85 9.08 -13.29
CA LEU A 56 1.25 7.68 -13.51
C LEU A 56 2.48 7.32 -12.67
N THR A 57 3.49 8.18 -12.61
CA THR A 57 4.66 7.99 -11.75
C THR A 57 4.27 7.92 -10.27
N LEU A 58 3.30 8.71 -9.83
CA LEU A 58 2.80 8.68 -8.46
C LEU A 58 2.21 7.30 -8.09
N CYS A 59 1.53 6.63 -9.03
CA CYS A 59 0.98 5.28 -8.82
C CYS A 59 2.08 4.25 -8.52
N ASP A 60 3.24 4.36 -9.16
CA ASP A 60 4.41 3.51 -8.86
C ASP A 60 5.07 3.89 -7.52
N MET A 61 5.25 5.20 -7.29
CA MET A 61 5.89 5.70 -6.07
C MET A 61 5.19 5.25 -4.79
N VAL A 62 3.85 5.20 -4.78
CA VAL A 62 3.10 4.79 -3.57
C VAL A 62 3.31 3.32 -3.23
N LEU A 63 3.59 2.46 -4.22
CA LEU A 63 3.87 1.03 -4.03
C LEU A 63 5.31 0.75 -3.61
N ASN A 64 6.24 1.60 -4.07
CA ASN A 64 7.68 1.43 -3.89
C ASN A 64 8.32 2.43 -2.92
N ARG A 65 7.50 3.18 -2.16
CA ARG A 65 8.00 4.16 -1.20
C ARG A 65 8.98 3.51 -0.21
N LYS A 66 10.20 4.01 -0.18
CA LYS A 66 11.12 3.78 0.94
C LYS A 66 10.88 4.90 1.94
N LYS A 67 10.71 4.54 3.22
CA LYS A 67 10.66 5.50 4.31
C LYS A 67 12.07 5.94 4.67
#